data_AF-A0A933Z5C5-F1
#
_entry.id   AF-A0A933Z5C5-F1
#
_cell.length_a   1.000
_cell.length_b   1.000
_cell.length_c   1.000
_cell.angle_alpha   90.00
_cell.angle_beta   90.00
_cell.angle_gamma   90.00
#
_symmetry.space_group_name_H-M   'P 1'
#
loop_
_entity.id
_entity.type
_entity.pdbx_description
1 polymer ?
#
loop_
_entity_poly.entity_id
_entity_poly.type
_entity_poly.pdbx_seq_one_letter_code
_entity_poly.pdbx_strand_id
1 'polypeptide(L)'
;MDLTTGTHCNPSRVLGSILRSSPASPGHKVRAALILMHGDRESQGTLARRLGYPREYLVGVISGKRVSAPARQAVATYLGVEEADIWAREARRVEGEAAAPRVGAPDGAGSL
;
A
#
# COMPACT_ATOMS: atom_id res chain seq x y z
N MET A 1 32.15 -30.25 -8.38
CA MET A 1 30.81 -30.49 -8.98
C MET A 1 30.01 -29.23 -8.72
N ASP A 2 29.56 -28.62 -9.81
CA ASP A 2 28.99 -27.29 -9.93
C ASP A 2 27.87 -26.93 -8.94
N LEU A 3 27.93 -25.68 -8.47
CA LEU A 3 26.86 -24.99 -7.78
C LEU A 3 25.68 -24.80 -8.73
N THR A 4 24.65 -25.64 -8.62
CA THR A 4 23.32 -25.30 -9.11
C THR A 4 22.75 -24.20 -8.20
N THR A 5 23.17 -22.97 -8.45
CA THR A 5 22.59 -21.76 -7.88
C THR A 5 21.22 -21.60 -8.53
N GLY A 6 20.22 -22.28 -7.96
CA GLY A 6 18.84 -22.12 -8.40
C GLY A 6 18.45 -20.65 -8.22
N THR A 7 18.23 -19.94 -9.32
CA THR A 7 17.63 -18.61 -9.30
C THR A 7 16.26 -18.75 -8.64
N HIS A 8 16.20 -18.44 -7.35
CA HIS A 8 14.95 -18.33 -6.61
C HIS A 8 14.22 -17.11 -7.19
N CYS A 9 13.44 -17.34 -8.25
CA CYS A 9 12.45 -16.38 -8.72
C CYS A 9 11.42 -16.24 -7.61
N ASN A 10 11.66 -15.34 -6.66
CA ASN A 10 10.64 -14.95 -5.71
C ASN A 10 9.75 -13.91 -6.41
N PRO A 11 8.57 -14.32 -6.94
CA PRO A 11 7.75 -13.43 -7.76
C PRO A 11 7.30 -12.20 -6.98
N SER A 12 7.31 -12.26 -5.63
CA SER A 12 6.89 -11.19 -4.76
C SER A 12 7.81 -9.95 -4.80
N ARG A 13 9.12 -10.12 -4.97
CA ARG A 13 10.05 -8.97 -5.09
C ARG A 13 9.85 -8.19 -6.39
N VAL A 14 9.62 -8.91 -7.49
CA VAL A 14 9.34 -8.31 -8.80
C VAL A 14 7.97 -7.64 -8.79
N LEU A 15 6.97 -8.31 -8.20
CA LEU A 15 5.63 -7.77 -8.04
C LEU A 15 5.63 -6.46 -7.22
N GLY A 16 6.32 -6.42 -6.08
CA GLY A 16 6.45 -5.20 -5.27
C GLY A 16 6.99 -4.01 -6.09
N SER A 17 8.08 -4.22 -6.83
CA SER A 17 8.65 -3.18 -7.71
C SER A 17 7.67 -2.70 -8.79
N ILE A 18 6.90 -3.61 -9.41
CA ILE A 18 5.89 -3.26 -10.43
C ILE A 18 4.74 -2.47 -9.80
N LEU A 19 4.25 -2.91 -8.64
CA LEU A 19 3.18 -2.23 -7.93
C LEU A 19 3.64 -0.83 -7.49
N ARG A 20 4.87 -0.69 -7.00
CA ARG A 20 5.43 0.58 -6.55
C ARG A 20 5.56 1.60 -7.69
N SER A 21 6.03 1.17 -8.86
CA SER A 21 6.19 2.03 -10.04
C SER A 21 4.88 2.33 -10.76
N SER A 22 3.86 1.50 -10.57
CA SER A 22 2.56 1.67 -11.23
C SER A 22 1.83 2.96 -10.78
N PRO A 23 1.33 3.78 -11.72
CA PRO A 23 0.52 4.96 -11.40
C PRO A 23 -0.92 4.61 -11.02
N ALA A 24 -1.31 3.33 -11.08
CA ALA A 24 -2.67 2.89 -10.81
C ALA A 24 -3.10 3.19 -9.37
N SER A 25 -4.41 3.30 -9.14
CA SER A 25 -4.93 3.45 -7.78
C SER A 25 -4.65 2.19 -6.94
N PRO A 26 -4.55 2.30 -5.61
CA PRO A 26 -4.32 1.14 -4.74
C PRO A 26 -5.32 -0.01 -4.95
N GLY A 27 -6.59 0.31 -5.22
CA GLY A 27 -7.62 -0.67 -5.60
C GLY A 27 -7.27 -1.49 -6.85
N HIS A 28 -6.77 -0.83 -7.89
CA HIS A 28 -6.34 -1.50 -9.12
C HIS A 28 -5.05 -2.31 -8.91
N LYS A 29 -4.10 -1.78 -8.12
CA LYS A 29 -2.88 -2.49 -7.75
C LYS A 29 -3.19 -3.81 -7.04
N VAL A 30 -4.05 -3.79 -6.02
CA VAL A 30 -4.47 -5.00 -5.29
C VAL A 30 -5.22 -5.97 -6.20
N ARG A 31 -6.12 -5.48 -7.06
CA ARG A 31 -6.84 -6.35 -8.01
C ARG A 31 -5.88 -7.04 -8.98
N ALA A 32 -4.95 -6.31 -9.57
CA ALA A 32 -3.96 -6.86 -10.49
C ALA A 32 -3.05 -7.87 -9.78
N ALA A 33 -2.61 -7.57 -8.56
CA ALA A 33 -1.81 -8.49 -7.74
C ALA A 33 -2.55 -9.80 -7.45
N LEU A 34 -3.84 -9.74 -7.09
CA LEU A 34 -4.67 -10.94 -6.86
C LEU A 34 -4.77 -11.81 -8.12
N ILE A 35 -4.99 -11.20 -9.29
CA ILE A 35 -5.07 -11.94 -10.56
C ILE A 35 -3.73 -12.62 -10.88
N LEU A 36 -2.62 -11.90 -10.71
CA LEU A 36 -1.28 -12.43 -10.99
C LEU A 36 -0.88 -13.56 -10.04
N MET A 37 -1.26 -13.48 -8.77
CA MET A 37 -0.82 -14.43 -7.74
C MET A 37 -1.76 -15.62 -7.58
N HIS A 38 -3.06 -15.42 -7.78
CA HIS A 38 -4.10 -16.41 -7.46
C HIS A 38 -5.09 -16.68 -8.62
N GLY A 39 -4.88 -16.03 -9.77
CA GLY A 39 -5.76 -16.13 -10.94
C GLY A 39 -7.10 -15.39 -10.76
N ASP A 40 -7.96 -15.51 -11.77
CA ASP A 40 -9.26 -14.80 -11.81
C ASP A 40 -10.29 -15.28 -10.78
N ARG A 41 -9.99 -16.36 -10.05
CA ARG A 41 -10.88 -16.90 -9.01
C ARG A 41 -10.84 -16.06 -7.74
N GLU A 42 -9.84 -15.19 -7.58
CA GLU A 42 -9.70 -14.39 -6.38
C GLU A 42 -10.11 -12.93 -6.57
N SER A 43 -11.05 -12.49 -5.73
CA SER A 43 -11.59 -11.13 -5.73
C SER A 43 -11.31 -10.44 -4.41
N GLN A 44 -11.45 -9.12 -4.37
CA GLN A 44 -11.38 -8.36 -3.12
C GLN A 44 -12.42 -8.84 -2.07
N GLY A 45 -13.56 -9.38 -2.53
CA GLY A 45 -14.55 -9.99 -1.63
C GLY A 45 -14.08 -11.30 -1.03
N THR A 46 -13.44 -12.16 -1.83
CA THR A 46 -12.82 -13.41 -1.36
C THR A 46 -11.68 -13.10 -0.39
N LEU A 47 -10.85 -12.10 -0.71
CA LEU A 47 -9.78 -11.60 0.16
C LEU A 47 -10.34 -11.12 1.50
N ALA A 48 -11.42 -10.34 1.50
CA ALA A 48 -12.06 -9.87 2.73
C ALA A 48 -12.50 -11.03 3.64
N ARG A 49 -13.12 -12.07 3.06
CA ARG A 49 -13.51 -13.27 3.80
C ARG A 49 -12.30 -14.01 4.37
N ARG A 50 -11.21 -14.15 3.61
CA ARG A 50 -9.97 -14.80 4.07
C ARG A 50 -9.31 -14.05 5.22
N LEU A 51 -9.31 -12.73 5.17
CA LEU A 51 -8.72 -11.87 6.20
C LEU A 51 -9.65 -11.60 7.39
N GLY A 52 -10.87 -12.13 7.39
CA GLY A 52 -11.83 -11.93 8.48
C GLY A 52 -12.41 -10.52 8.58
N TYR A 53 -12.35 -9.74 7.50
CA TYR A 53 -12.90 -8.38 7.47
C TYR A 53 -14.27 -8.33 6.77
N PRO A 54 -15.17 -7.43 7.19
CA PRO A 54 -16.34 -7.09 6.39
C PRO A 54 -15.92 -6.59 5.01
N ARG A 55 -16.61 -7.05 3.96
CA ARG A 55 -16.27 -6.71 2.56
C ARG A 55 -16.18 -5.20 2.35
N GLU A 56 -17.17 -4.45 2.80
CA GLU A 56 -17.22 -2.99 2.64
C GLU A 56 -16.08 -2.28 3.37
N TYR A 57 -15.73 -2.79 4.55
CA TYR A 57 -14.60 -2.28 5.33
C TYR A 57 -13.30 -2.45 4.54
N LEU A 58 -13.01 -3.68 4.08
CA LEU A 58 -11.75 -3.93 3.36
C LEU A 58 -11.70 -3.19 2.03
N VAL A 59 -12.81 -3.12 1.28
CA VAL A 59 -12.87 -2.34 0.04
C VAL A 59 -12.64 -0.85 0.32
N GLY A 60 -13.16 -0.31 1.42
CA GLY A 60 -12.88 1.05 1.87
C GLY A 60 -11.40 1.27 2.16
N VAL A 61 -10.73 0.32 2.81
CA VAL A 61 -9.28 0.38 3.08
C VAL A 61 -8.45 0.29 1.80
N ILE A 62 -8.73 -0.71 0.95
CA ILE A 62 -8.02 -0.94 -0.31
C ILE A 62 -8.15 0.29 -1.23
N SER A 63 -9.32 0.89 -1.31
CA SER A 63 -9.55 2.07 -2.15
C SER A 63 -8.96 3.38 -1.60
N GLY A 64 -8.39 3.37 -0.40
CA GLY A 64 -7.88 4.58 0.26
C GLY A 64 -8.96 5.44 0.93
N LYS A 65 -10.24 5.04 0.85
CA LYS A 65 -11.37 5.75 1.50
C LYS A 65 -11.36 5.62 3.03
N ARG A 66 -10.69 4.59 3.55
CA ARG A 66 -10.48 4.36 4.98
C ARG A 66 -9.01 4.07 5.25
N VAL A 67 -8.51 4.55 6.38
CA VAL A 67 -7.14 4.27 6.83
C VAL A 67 -7.20 3.22 7.94
N SER A 68 -6.47 2.12 7.75
CA SER A 68 -6.32 1.07 8.75
C SER A 68 -4.99 0.37 8.49
N ALA A 69 -3.95 0.76 9.23
CA ALA A 69 -2.64 0.13 9.18
C ALA A 69 -2.70 -1.40 9.32
N PRO A 70 -3.43 -2.00 10.28
CA PRO A 70 -3.47 -3.46 10.41
C PRO A 70 -4.12 -4.13 9.19
N ALA A 71 -5.18 -3.55 8.62
CA ALA A 71 -5.83 -4.12 7.45
C ALA A 71 -4.96 -3.98 6.18
N ARG A 72 -4.24 -2.87 6.02
CA ARG A 72 -3.29 -2.67 4.92
C ARG A 72 -2.11 -3.66 5.00
N GLN A 73 -1.54 -3.81 6.19
CA GLN A 73 -0.49 -4.79 6.45
C GLN A 73 -0.97 -6.22 6.19
N ALA A 74 -2.20 -6.57 6.57
CA ALA A 74 -2.79 -7.88 6.29
C ALA A 74 -2.92 -8.15 4.79
N VAL A 75 -3.37 -7.16 4.00
CA VAL A 75 -3.44 -7.26 2.54
C VAL A 75 -2.05 -7.38 1.91
N ALA A 76 -1.08 -6.57 2.34
CA ALA A 76 0.29 -6.61 1.84
C ALA A 76 0.95 -7.97 2.12
N THR A 77 0.82 -8.46 3.36
CA THR A 77 1.29 -9.79 3.78
C THR A 77 0.65 -10.91 2.95
N TYR A 78 -0.66 -10.83 2.72
CA TYR A 78 -1.36 -11.81 1.90
C TYR A 78 -0.81 -11.88 0.47
N LEU A 79 -0.51 -10.71 -0.12
CA LEU A 79 0.06 -10.59 -1.46
C LEU A 79 1.57 -10.84 -1.50
N GLY A 80 2.22 -11.01 -0.34
CA GLY A 80 3.67 -11.18 -0.21
C GLY A 80 4.49 -9.92 -0.50
N VAL A 81 3.90 -8.73 -0.47
CA VAL A 81 4.55 -7.44 -0.78
C VAL A 81 4.56 -6.50 0.42
N GLU A 82 5.22 -5.35 0.32
CA GLU A 82 5.20 -4.32 1.36
C GLU A 82 3.97 -3.40 1.23
N GLU A 83 3.51 -2.82 2.33
CA GLU A 83 2.43 -1.82 2.29
C GLU A 83 2.80 -0.64 1.36
N ALA A 84 4.05 -0.20 1.42
CA ALA A 84 4.55 0.90 0.62
C ALA A 84 4.47 0.62 -0.90
N ASP A 85 4.54 -0.63 -1.35
CA ASP A 85 4.40 -0.98 -2.77
C ASP A 85 3.02 -0.59 -3.32
N ILE A 86 2.00 -0.66 -2.48
CA ILE A 86 0.60 -0.43 -2.87
C ILE A 86 0.18 1.01 -2.55
N TRP A 87 0.54 1.53 -1.37
CA TRP A 87 0.04 2.81 -0.83
C TRP A 87 1.10 3.93 -0.70
N ALA A 88 2.27 3.84 -1.36
CA ALA A 88 3.35 4.85 -1.28
C ALA A 88 2.90 6.33 -1.43
N ARG A 89 1.92 6.61 -2.28
CA ARG A 89 1.42 7.99 -2.49
C ARG A 89 0.63 8.55 -1.32
N GLU A 90 -0.05 7.69 -0.55
CA GLU A 90 -0.78 8.09 0.65
C GLU A 90 0.15 8.26 1.85
N ALA A 91 1.17 7.41 1.97
CA ALA A 91 2.20 7.57 3.01
C ALA A 91 2.87 8.96 2.94
N ARG A 92 3.21 9.43 1.73
CA ARG A 92 3.78 10.78 1.52
C ARG A 92 2.83 11.93 1.86
N ARG A 93 1.51 11.73 1.79
CA ARG A 93 0.54 12.76 2.24
C ARG A 93 0.53 12.87 3.77
N VAL A 94 0.64 11.75 4.49
CA VAL A 94 0.68 11.76 5.95
C VAL A 94 1.97 12.41 6.47
N GLU A 95 3.12 12.15 5.81
CA GLU A 95 4.38 12.79 6.18
C GLU A 95 4.47 14.27 5.74
N GLY A 96 3.86 14.65 4.62
CA GLY A 96 3.83 16.05 4.15
C GLY A 96 2.93 16.97 4.97
N GLU A 97 1.87 16.44 5.60
CA GLU A 97 0.99 17.22 6.49
C GLU A 97 1.66 17.54 7.85
N ALA A 98 2.62 16.72 8.28
CA ALA A 98 3.35 16.92 9.55
C ALA A 98 4.50 17.95 9.45
N ALA A 99 4.79 18.46 8.25
CA ALA A 99 5.95 19.30 7.96
C ALA A 99 5.60 20.70 7.42
N ALA A 100 4.50 21.29 7.87
CA ALA A 100 4.32 22.73 7.74
C ALA A 100 4.87 23.42 9.00
N PRO A 101 6.06 24.07 8.97
CA PRO A 101 6.38 25.03 10.00
C PRO A 101 5.30 26.11 9.96
N ARG A 102 4.53 26.23 11.04
CA ARG A 102 3.74 27.43 11.29
C ARG A 102 4.76 28.56 11.39
N VAL A 103 4.96 29.27 10.29
CA VAL A 103 5.71 30.52 10.29
C VAL A 103 4.93 31.43 11.24
N GLY A 104 5.45 31.55 12.46
CA GLY A 104 4.96 32.50 13.45
C GLY A 104 4.99 33.87 12.80
N ALA A 105 3.86 34.56 12.85
CA ALA A 105 3.84 35.99 12.60
C ALA A 105 4.86 36.64 13.54
N PRO A 106 5.78 37.49 13.05
CA PRO A 106 6.52 38.34 13.95
C PRO A 106 5.53 39.37 14.52
N ASP A 107 5.11 39.11 15.75
CA ASP A 107 4.57 40.11 16.64
C ASP A 107 5.61 41.24 16.83
N GLY A 108 5.12 42.46 16.65
CA GLY A 108 5.60 43.71 17.22
C GLY A 108 7.10 43.91 17.48
N ALA A 109 7.69 44.86 16.75
CA ALA A 109 8.70 45.73 17.33
C ALA A 109 8.66 47.10 16.63
N GLY A 110 8.40 48.15 17.40
CA GLY A 110 8.69 49.53 16.97
C GLY A 110 7.78 50.60 17.55
N SER A 111 7.80 50.81 18.87
CA SER A 111 7.51 52.13 19.44
C SER A 111 8.74 53.03 19.26
N LEU A 112 8.54 54.23 18.73
CA LEU A 112 8.83 55.55 19.35
C LEU A 112 8.38 56.66 18.39
#